data_AF-A0AAW1IAX5-F1
#
_entry.id   AF-A0AAW1IAX5-F1
#
_cell.length_a   1.000
_cell.length_b   1.000
_cell.length_c   1.000
_cell.angle_alpha   90.00
_cell.angle_beta   90.00
_cell.angle_gamma   90.00
#
_symmetry.space_group_name_H-M   'P 1'
#
loop_
_entity.id
_entity.type
_entity.pdbx_description
1 polymer ?
#
loop_
_entity_poly.entity_id
_entity_poly.type
_entity_poly.pdbx_seq_one_letter_code
_entity_poly.pdbx_strand_id
1 'polypeptide(L)'
;MPASALEQIAERNKKRRLYQRTRDPSHLADMKRLSVEIKNKVAQHKNQEYANRLGDISTRDGSIWRLNKHLRRPHEGVNAARDGSIWRLNKHLRRPHEGVNAVQRPDGAYAIQREEVAETMANTFRRYHSGRMAPTRSSGKR
;
A
#
# COMPACT_ATOMS: atom_id res chain seq x y z
N MET A 1 17.79 -17.75 -5.85
CA MET A 1 17.71 -16.44 -6.54
C MET A 1 18.88 -16.40 -7.51
N PRO A 2 18.66 -16.19 -8.81
CA PRO A 2 19.76 -16.22 -9.79
C PRO A 2 20.70 -15.03 -9.58
N ALA A 3 22.01 -15.25 -9.67
CA ALA A 3 23.04 -14.21 -9.50
C ALA A 3 22.80 -13.00 -10.43
N SER A 4 22.41 -13.27 -11.67
CA SER A 4 22.06 -12.23 -12.66
C SER A 4 20.90 -11.32 -12.23
N ALA A 5 19.95 -11.81 -11.43
CA ALA A 5 18.88 -10.94 -10.90
C ALA A 5 19.37 -10.04 -9.76
N LEU A 6 20.35 -10.48 -8.96
CA LEU A 6 20.95 -9.66 -7.90
C LEU A 6 21.73 -8.47 -8.49
N GLU A 7 22.48 -8.70 -9.56
CA GLU A 7 23.17 -7.64 -10.30
C GLU A 7 22.18 -6.59 -10.83
N GLN A 8 21.07 -7.03 -11.43
CA GLN A 8 20.03 -6.13 -11.91
C GLN A 8 19.33 -5.36 -10.78
N ILE A 9 19.17 -5.95 -9.60
CA ILE A 9 18.65 -5.24 -8.42
C ILE A 9 19.62 -4.11 -8.02
N ALA A 10 20.93 -4.38 -8.02
CA ALA A 10 21.94 -3.38 -7.72
C ALA A 10 21.91 -2.22 -8.74
N GLU A 11 21.79 -2.55 -10.03
CA GLU A 11 21.68 -1.57 -11.10
C GLU A 11 20.39 -0.73 -10.98
N ARG A 12 19.25 -1.37 -10.72
CA ARG A 12 17.96 -0.71 -10.46
C ARG A 12 18.07 0.27 -9.30
N ASN A 13 18.76 -0.12 -8.23
CA ASN A 13 18.99 0.73 -7.06
C ASN A 13 19.93 1.91 -7.37
N LYS A 14 20.92 1.73 -8.25
CA LYS A 14 21.74 2.82 -8.79
C LYS A 14 20.88 3.83 -9.56
N LYS A 15 20.03 3.36 -10.48
CA LYS A 15 19.10 4.21 -11.25
C LYS A 15 18.09 4.95 -10.36
N ARG A 16 17.56 4.30 -9.31
CA ARG A 16 16.71 4.97 -8.30
C ARG A 16 17.43 6.14 -7.63
N ARG A 17 18.68 5.95 -7.21
CA ARG A 17 19.48 7.03 -6.59
C ARG A 17 19.71 8.18 -7.55
N LEU A 18 20.01 7.88 -8.82
CA LEU A 18 20.16 8.91 -9.86
C LEU A 18 18.85 9.67 -10.10
N TYR A 19 17.71 8.99 -10.22
CA TYR A 19 16.40 9.62 -10.38
C TYR A 19 16.04 10.52 -9.20
N GLN A 20 16.32 10.09 -7.97
CA GLN A 20 16.06 10.89 -6.78
C GLN A 20 16.85 12.21 -6.76
N ARG A 21 18.07 12.20 -7.32
CA ARG A 21 18.94 13.39 -7.41
C ARG A 21 18.58 14.32 -8.57
N THR A 22 18.37 13.75 -9.75
CA THR A 22 18.26 14.52 -11.01
C THR A 22 16.81 14.77 -11.43
N ARG A 23 15.86 13.93 -10.97
CA ARG A 23 14.47 13.88 -11.44
C ARG A 23 14.31 13.68 -12.95
N ASP A 24 15.35 13.17 -13.63
CA ASP A 24 15.30 12.88 -15.05
C ASP A 24 14.35 11.69 -15.35
N PRO A 25 13.32 11.85 -16.19
CA PRO A 25 12.39 10.78 -16.55
C PRO A 25 13.08 9.56 -17.21
N SER A 26 14.26 9.73 -17.84
CA SER A 26 15.02 8.63 -18.42
C SER A 26 15.36 7.54 -17.37
N HIS A 27 15.80 7.98 -16.18
CA HIS A 27 16.15 7.08 -15.08
C HIS A 27 14.94 6.37 -14.48
N LEU A 28 13.76 7.01 -14.52
CA LEU A 28 12.50 6.39 -14.11
C LEU A 28 12.10 5.27 -15.08
N ALA A 29 12.23 5.51 -16.39
CA ALA A 29 11.97 4.51 -17.41
C ALA A 29 12.90 3.30 -17.26
N ASP A 30 14.21 3.54 -17.11
CA ASP A 30 15.22 2.50 -16.87
C ASP A 30 14.90 1.67 -15.62
N MET A 31 14.57 2.34 -14.51
CA MET A 31 14.23 1.66 -13.26
C MET A 31 12.99 0.76 -13.40
N LYS A 32 11.97 1.22 -14.13
CA LYS A 32 10.77 0.42 -14.42
C LYS A 32 11.11 -0.78 -15.29
N ARG A 33 11.89 -0.59 -16.36
CA ARG A 33 12.36 -1.68 -17.23
C ARG A 33 13.09 -2.76 -16.45
N LEU A 34 14.11 -2.36 -15.66
CA LEU A 34 14.85 -3.29 -14.80
C LEU A 34 13.94 -4.01 -13.79
N SER A 35 12.91 -3.32 -13.26
CA SER A 35 11.97 -3.96 -12.33
C SER A 35 11.15 -5.08 -12.99
N VAL A 36 10.81 -4.94 -14.28
CA VAL A 36 10.14 -5.99 -15.06
C VAL A 36 11.09 -7.13 -15.37
N GLU A 37 12.32 -6.82 -15.81
CA GLU A 37 13.34 -7.83 -16.09
C GLU A 37 13.65 -8.70 -14.87
N ILE A 38 13.82 -8.08 -13.70
CA ILE A 38 14.04 -8.80 -12.44
C ILE A 38 12.86 -9.74 -12.15
N LYS A 39 11.62 -9.26 -12.27
CA LYS A 39 10.43 -10.11 -12.06
C LYS A 39 10.43 -11.32 -12.99
N ASN A 40 10.75 -11.12 -14.26
CA ASN A 40 10.79 -12.19 -15.26
C ASN A 40 11.89 -13.21 -14.95
N LYS A 41 13.11 -12.77 -14.62
CA LYS A 41 14.21 -13.69 -14.25
C LYS A 41 13.91 -14.49 -12.99
N VAL A 42 13.28 -13.87 -12.00
CA VAL A 42 12.87 -14.56 -10.76
C VAL A 42 11.80 -15.60 -11.06
N ALA A 43 10.81 -15.27 -11.90
CA ALA A 43 9.78 -16.21 -12.32
C ALA A 43 10.39 -17.39 -13.10
N GLN A 44 11.27 -17.11 -14.07
CA GLN A 44 11.96 -18.13 -14.85
C GLN A 44 12.77 -19.07 -13.97
N HIS A 45 13.56 -18.55 -13.03
CA HIS A 45 14.33 -19.38 -12.09
C HIS A 45 13.43 -20.27 -11.24
N LYS A 46 12.33 -19.73 -10.70
CA LYS A 46 11.37 -20.51 -9.92
C LYS A 46 10.71 -21.61 -10.75
N ASN A 47 10.35 -21.30 -12.00
CA ASN A 47 9.78 -22.29 -12.92
C ASN A 47 10.80 -23.38 -13.22
N GLN A 48 12.07 -23.05 -13.42
CA GLN A 48 13.13 -24.02 -13.64
C GLN A 48 13.35 -24.91 -12.40
N GLU A 49 13.44 -24.33 -11.20
CA GLU A 49 13.55 -25.10 -9.96
C GLU A 49 12.35 -26.03 -9.77
N TYR A 50 11.15 -25.56 -10.11
CA TYR A 50 9.95 -26.37 -10.03
C TYR A 50 9.95 -27.51 -11.07
N ALA A 51 10.36 -27.23 -12.31
CA ALA A 51 10.51 -28.25 -13.35
C ALA A 51 11.52 -29.33 -12.97
N ASN A 52 12.69 -28.94 -12.44
CA ASN A 52 13.70 -29.86 -11.93
C ASN A 52 13.12 -30.72 -10.80
N ARG A 53 12.44 -30.08 -9.83
CA ARG A 53 11.79 -30.78 -8.72
C ARG A 53 10.73 -31.76 -9.19
N LEU A 54 9.98 -31.46 -10.26
CA LEU A 54 9.01 -32.39 -10.85
C LEU A 54 9.71 -33.57 -11.54
N GLY A 55 10.85 -33.32 -12.21
CA GLY A 55 11.67 -34.37 -12.82
C GLY A 55 12.22 -35.37 -11.80
N ASP A 56 12.53 -34.90 -10.59
CA ASP A 56 13.05 -35.73 -9.49
C ASP A 56 11.94 -36.54 -8.76
N ILE A 57 10.68 -36.44 -9.16
CA ILE A 57 9.57 -37.15 -8.51
C ILE A 57 9.57 -38.62 -8.92
N SER A 58 9.52 -39.49 -7.91
CA SER A 58 9.46 -40.94 -8.06
C SER A 58 8.23 -41.52 -7.34
N THR A 59 7.69 -42.59 -7.92
CA THR A 59 6.60 -43.37 -7.30
C THR A 59 7.08 -44.22 -6.12
N ARG A 60 8.40 -44.40 -5.95
CA ARG A 60 8.99 -45.34 -4.98
C ARG A 60 9.45 -44.71 -3.66
N ASP A 61 9.64 -43.40 -3.61
CA ASP A 61 10.30 -42.69 -2.49
C ASP A 61 9.34 -41.76 -1.70
N GLY A 62 8.03 -41.87 -1.94
CA GLY A 62 7.00 -41.04 -1.32
C GLY A 62 7.08 -39.55 -1.69
N SER A 63 7.85 -39.16 -2.71
CA SER A 63 7.94 -37.77 -3.19
C SER A 63 6.59 -37.23 -3.68
N ILE A 64 5.75 -38.08 -4.31
CA ILE A 64 4.38 -37.73 -4.71
C ILE A 64 3.52 -37.29 -3.52
N TRP A 65 3.57 -38.04 -2.41
CA TRP A 65 2.82 -37.68 -1.20
C TRP A 65 3.32 -36.37 -0.58
N ARG A 66 4.65 -36.19 -0.53
CA ARG A 66 5.27 -34.94 -0.05
C ARG A 66 4.86 -33.74 -0.90
N LEU A 67 4.83 -33.89 -2.24
CA LEU A 67 4.36 -32.85 -3.16
C LEU A 67 2.89 -32.54 -2.92
N ASN A 68 2.02 -33.57 -2.88
CA ASN A 68 0.58 -33.41 -2.66
C ASN A 68 0.30 -32.67 -1.35
N LYS A 69 0.98 -33.06 -0.26
CA LYS A 69 0.87 -32.38 1.03
C LYS A 69 1.30 -30.91 0.94
N HIS A 70 2.34 -30.60 0.17
CA HIS A 70 2.78 -29.23 -0.06
C HIS A 70 1.76 -28.41 -0.85
N LEU A 71 1.18 -28.96 -1.91
CA LEU A 71 0.16 -28.31 -2.74
C LEU A 71 -1.15 -28.06 -1.98
N ARG A 72 -1.48 -28.91 -1.01
CA ARG A 72 -2.64 -28.73 -0.14
C ARG A 72 -2.45 -27.67 0.95
N ARG A 73 -1.23 -27.16 1.16
CA ARG A 73 -1.03 -26.06 2.12
C ARG A 73 -1.67 -24.80 1.56
N PRO A 74 -2.49 -24.07 2.33
CA PRO A 74 -3.01 -22.79 1.89
C PRO A 74 -1.83 -21.88 1.53
N HIS A 75 -1.85 -21.37 0.30
CA HIS A 75 -0.80 -20.51 -0.23
C HIS A 75 -0.62 -19.31 0.71
N GLU A 76 0.61 -19.10 1.21
CA GLU A 76 0.93 -18.03 2.18
C GLU A 76 0.58 -16.62 1.66
N GLY A 77 0.27 -16.46 0.37
CA GLY A 77 -0.28 -15.23 -0.21
C GLY A 77 -1.76 -14.95 0.09
N VAL A 78 -2.54 -15.95 0.54
CA VAL A 78 -3.87 -15.72 1.15
C VAL A 78 -3.72 -15.33 2.63
N ASN A 79 -2.53 -15.53 3.21
CA ASN A 79 -2.19 -15.13 4.57
C ASN A 79 -1.54 -13.72 4.65
N ALA A 80 -1.89 -12.80 3.75
CA ALA A 80 -1.66 -11.35 3.95
C ALA A 80 -2.33 -10.79 5.23
N ALA A 81 -3.00 -11.65 5.99
CA ALA A 81 -3.49 -11.42 7.34
C ALA A 81 -2.44 -11.65 8.45
N ARG A 82 -1.25 -12.21 8.18
CA ARG A 82 -0.30 -12.59 9.25
C ARG A 82 0.51 -11.42 9.83
N ASP A 83 0.74 -10.37 9.05
CA ASP A 83 1.32 -9.11 9.53
C ASP A 83 0.23 -8.11 9.95
N GLY A 84 -1.04 -8.52 9.93
CA GLY A 84 -2.17 -7.65 10.20
C GLY A 84 -2.27 -6.47 9.24
N SER A 85 -1.64 -6.47 8.05
CA SER A 85 -1.71 -5.35 7.11
C SER A 85 -3.12 -5.15 6.55
N ILE A 86 -3.83 -6.25 6.24
CA ILE A 86 -5.25 -6.20 5.88
C ILE A 86 -6.11 -5.79 7.07
N TRP A 87 -5.81 -6.28 8.29
CA TRP A 87 -6.51 -5.85 9.50
C TRP A 87 -6.28 -4.37 9.81
N ARG A 88 -5.05 -3.85 9.61
CA ARG A 88 -4.68 -2.44 9.79
C ARG A 88 -5.36 -1.55 8.74
N LEU A 89 -5.39 -1.96 7.47
CA LEU A 89 -6.17 -1.29 6.42
C LEU A 89 -7.67 -1.29 6.75
N ASN A 90 -8.23 -2.43 7.14
CA ASN A 90 -9.65 -2.53 7.47
C ASN A 90 -9.97 -1.78 8.76
N LYS A 91 -9.06 -1.71 9.73
CA LYS A 91 -9.16 -0.85 10.93
C LYS A 91 -9.12 0.62 10.56
N HIS A 92 -8.32 1.05 9.58
CA HIS A 92 -8.34 2.43 9.09
C HIS A 92 -9.63 2.77 8.32
N LEU A 93 -10.18 1.82 7.56
CA LEU A 93 -11.44 1.98 6.84
C LEU A 93 -12.66 1.90 7.75
N ARG A 94 -12.57 1.14 8.86
CA ARG A 94 -13.59 1.01 9.91
C ARG A 94 -13.39 1.95 11.08
N ARG A 95 -12.33 2.76 11.10
CA ARG A 95 -12.25 3.86 12.05
C ARG A 95 -13.48 4.70 11.78
N PRO A 96 -14.42 4.84 12.74
CA PRO A 96 -15.37 5.94 12.62
C PRO A 96 -14.50 7.19 12.42
N HIS A 97 -14.88 8.01 11.46
CA HIS A 97 -14.15 9.22 11.07
C HIS A 97 -13.98 10.12 12.31
N GLU A 98 -12.91 9.90 13.10
CA GLU A 98 -12.41 10.80 14.14
C GLU A 98 -11.94 12.05 13.41
N GLY A 99 -12.88 12.93 13.11
CA GLY A 99 -12.68 14.02 12.18
C GLY A 99 -13.96 14.51 11.52
N VAL A 100 -15.14 14.32 12.11
CA VAL A 100 -16.12 15.40 11.92
C VAL A 100 -15.43 16.61 12.55
N ASN A 101 -14.82 17.45 11.72
CA ASN A 101 -14.10 18.64 12.18
C ASN A 101 -14.93 19.28 13.27
N ALA A 102 -14.35 19.48 14.45
CA ALA A 102 -15.08 20.02 15.58
C ALA A 102 -15.55 21.42 15.20
N VAL A 103 -16.80 21.55 14.76
CA VAL A 103 -17.35 22.83 14.35
C VAL A 103 -17.62 23.58 15.65
N GLN A 104 -16.82 24.61 15.89
CA GLN A 104 -17.07 25.51 17.01
C GLN A 104 -18.34 26.28 16.73
N ARG A 105 -19.23 26.20 17.71
CA ARG A 105 -20.42 27.04 17.80
C ARG A 105 -19.99 28.50 18.02
N PRO A 106 -20.89 29.47 17.77
CA PRO A 106 -20.59 30.89 17.96
C PRO A 106 -20.25 31.28 19.40
N ASP A 107 -20.61 30.45 20.39
CA ASP A 107 -20.31 30.60 21.82
C ASP A 107 -18.90 30.08 22.19
N GLY A 108 -18.16 29.53 21.24
CA GLY A 108 -16.82 28.95 21.43
C GLY A 108 -16.81 27.49 21.88
N ALA A 109 -17.97 26.88 22.15
CA ALA A 109 -18.08 25.46 22.47
C ALA A 109 -18.06 24.60 21.21
N TYR A 110 -17.64 23.33 21.32
CA TYR A 110 -17.62 22.41 20.19
C TYR A 110 -18.98 21.71 20.05
N ALA A 111 -19.49 21.60 18.82
CA ALA A 111 -20.65 20.75 18.54
C ALA A 111 -20.29 19.27 18.76
N ILE A 112 -21.10 18.58 19.56
CA ILE A 112 -20.83 17.20 20.00
C ILE A 112 -21.71 16.21 19.21
N GLN A 113 -22.95 16.60 18.91
CA GLN A 113 -23.89 15.77 18.17
C GLN A 113 -23.95 16.14 16.67
N ARG A 114 -24.33 15.17 15.83
CA ARG A 114 -24.33 15.35 14.36
C ARG A 114 -25.29 16.43 13.87
N GLU A 115 -26.44 16.58 14.52
CA GLU A 115 -27.45 17.59 14.19
C GLU A 115 -26.91 19.01 14.47
N GLU A 116 -26.25 19.18 15.61
CA GLU A 116 -25.63 20.46 16.00
C GLU A 116 -24.52 20.89 15.03
N VAL A 117 -23.74 19.92 14.53
CA VAL A 117 -22.70 20.18 13.52
C VAL A 117 -23.33 20.69 12.22
N ALA A 118 -24.41 20.05 11.76
CA ALA A 118 -25.12 20.44 10.54
C ALA A 118 -25.69 21.86 10.65
N GLU A 119 -26.31 22.19 11.79
CA GLU A 119 -26.83 23.54 12.04
C GLU A 119 -25.73 24.59 12.12
N THR A 120 -24.61 24.27 12.79
CA THR A 120 -23.49 25.20 12.92
C THR A 120 -22.82 25.44 11.56
N MET A 121 -22.71 24.41 10.71
CA MET A 121 -22.26 24.56 9.32
C MET A 121 -23.25 25.36 8.47
N ALA A 122 -24.55 25.12 8.61
CA ALA A 122 -25.57 25.87 7.86
C ALA A 122 -25.60 27.36 8.25
N ASN A 123 -25.40 27.66 9.53
CA ASN A 123 -25.35 29.03 10.05
C ASN A 123 -24.07 29.75 9.63
N THR A 124 -22.92 29.08 9.65
CA THR A 124 -21.67 29.65 9.12
C THR A 124 -21.78 29.92 7.62
N PHE A 125 -22.31 28.97 6.83
CA PHE A 125 -22.57 29.18 5.40
C PHE A 125 -23.49 30.37 5.14
N ARG A 126 -24.59 30.52 5.88
CA ARG A 126 -25.49 31.69 5.78
C ARG A 126 -24.79 33.01 6.12
N ARG A 127 -23.88 33.02 7.11
CA ARG A 127 -23.09 34.22 7.46
C ARG A 127 -22.06 34.59 6.39
N TYR A 128 -21.43 33.60 5.75
CA TYR A 128 -20.52 33.82 4.63
C TYR A 128 -21.24 34.45 3.43
N HIS A 129 -22.42 33.94 3.09
CA HIS A 129 -23.17 34.43 1.92
C HIS A 129 -23.90 35.77 2.17
N SER A 130 -24.17 36.11 3.44
CA SER A 130 -24.70 37.43 3.81
C SER A 130 -23.61 38.49 4.05
N GLY A 131 -22.34 38.18 3.74
CA GLY A 131 -21.22 39.12 3.80
C GLY A 131 -20.74 39.48 5.22
N ARG A 132 -21.19 38.75 6.26
CA ARG A 132 -20.88 39.05 7.67
C ARG A 132 -19.66 38.34 8.24
N MET A 133 -18.93 37.52 7.47
CA MET A 133 -17.66 36.92 7.90
C MET A 133 -16.66 36.72 6.75
N ALA A 134 -15.39 37.02 6.99
CA ALA A 134 -14.26 36.69 6.11
C ALA A 134 -13.53 35.44 6.61
N PRO A 135 -13.04 34.56 5.72
CA PRO A 135 -12.45 33.28 6.11
C PRO A 135 -11.07 33.47 6.77
N THR A 136 -10.94 33.12 8.04
CA THR A 136 -9.63 33.01 8.70
C THR A 136 -9.03 31.63 8.40
N ARG A 137 -7.96 31.60 7.59
CA ARG A 137 -7.16 30.38 7.39
C ARG A 137 -6.43 30.07 8.70
N SER A 138 -6.86 29.03 9.42
CA SER A 138 -6.09 28.50 10.54
C SER A 138 -4.82 27.83 9.98
N SER A 139 -3.67 28.35 10.39
CA SER A 139 -2.34 27.82 10.09
C SER A 139 -2.16 26.48 10.81
N GLY A 140 -2.01 25.38 10.07
CA GLY A 140 -1.59 24.10 10.62
C GLY A 140 -0.19 24.22 11.24
N LYS A 141 -0.09 23.99 12.55
CA LYS A 141 1.20 23.87 13.26
C LYS A 141 1.85 22.53 12.92
N ARG A 142 3.18 22.59 12.91
CA ARG A 142 4.17 21.53 12.66
C ARG A 142 4.10 20.39 13.66
#